data_AF-A0AAD1E7W5-F1
#
_entry.id   AF-A0AAD1E7W5-F1
#
_cell.length_a   1.000
_cell.length_b   1.000
_cell.length_c   1.000
_cell.angle_alpha   90.00
_cell.angle_beta   90.00
_cell.angle_gamma   90.00
#
_symmetry.space_group_name_H-M   'P 1'
#
loop_
_entity.id
_entity.type
_entity.pdbx_description
1 polymer ?
#
loop_
_entity_poly.entity_id
_entity_poly.type
_entity_poly.pdbx_seq_one_letter_code
_entity_poly.pdbx_strand_id
1 'polypeptide(L)'
;MRPIFQNLTPETLANVDDQLSNNEVSGNEEIRDFFIDELGLTAEQADAAVALRPRYMGQIFLIGKSPLFLENAVAFDPRAKSSKSGSRRP
;
A
#
# COMPACT_ATOMS: atom_id res chain seq x y z
N MET A 1 1.56 -6.77 9.96
CA MET A 1 2.13 -5.47 9.54
C MET A 1 3.61 -5.66 9.26
N ARG A 2 4.15 -5.13 8.16
CA ARG A 2 5.57 -5.31 7.82
C ARG A 2 6.44 -4.61 8.90
N PRO A 3 7.56 -5.21 9.36
CA PRO A 3 8.39 -4.64 10.42
C PRO A 3 8.83 -3.19 10.18
N ILE A 4 9.13 -2.85 8.92
CA ILE A 4 9.60 -1.51 8.53
C ILE A 4 8.57 -0.38 8.78
N PHE A 5 7.29 -0.74 8.93
CA PHE A 5 6.21 0.23 9.17
C PHE A 5 5.71 0.23 10.63
N GLN A 6 6.28 -0.60 11.52
CA GLN A 6 5.77 -0.79 12.89
C GLN A 6 5.79 0.45 13.77
N ASN A 7 6.69 1.40 13.48
CA ASN A 7 6.84 2.66 14.20
C ASN A 7 5.97 3.80 13.63
N LEU A 8 5.26 3.58 12.52
CA LEU A 8 4.39 4.59 11.93
C LEU A 8 3.07 4.70 12.70
N THR A 9 2.53 5.90 12.78
CA THR A 9 1.22 6.13 13.38
C THR A 9 0.11 5.53 12.49
N PRO A 10 -1.07 5.20 13.05
CA PRO A 10 -2.21 4.75 12.26
C PRO A 10 -2.64 5.76 11.19
N GLU A 11 -2.54 7.06 11.48
CA GLU A 11 -2.85 8.14 10.53
C GLU A 11 -1.87 8.17 9.36
N THR A 12 -0.56 8.10 9.65
CA THR A 12 0.48 7.99 8.62
C THR A 12 0.26 6.78 7.73
N LEU A 13 -0.07 5.62 8.32
CA LEU A 13 -0.35 4.39 7.57
C LEU A 13 -1.58 4.52 6.68
N ALA A 14 -2.64 5.21 7.15
CA ALA A 14 -3.82 5.47 6.35
C ALA A 14 -3.50 6.37 5.14
N ASN A 15 -2.70 7.41 5.33
CA ASN A 15 -2.27 8.29 4.24
C ASN A 15 -1.39 7.56 3.22
N VAL A 16 -0.47 6.69 3.68
CA VAL A 16 0.32 5.84 2.76
C VAL A 16 -0.58 4.90 1.97
N ASP A 17 -1.54 4.24 2.63
CA ASP A 17 -2.46 3.30 1.98
C ASP A 17 -3.35 4.01 0.94
N ASP A 18 -3.81 5.23 1.23
CA ASP A 18 -4.61 6.06 0.34
C ASP A 18 -3.83 6.50 -0.90
N GLN A 19 -2.61 7.02 -0.72
CA GLN A 19 -1.75 7.40 -1.85
C GLN A 19 -1.43 6.21 -2.74
N LEU A 20 -1.17 5.02 -2.17
CA LEU A 20 -0.88 3.84 -2.99
C LEU A 20 -2.12 3.31 -3.73
N SER A 21 -3.32 3.46 -3.15
CA SER A 21 -4.57 2.94 -3.72
C SER A 21 -5.20 3.86 -4.75
N ASN A 22 -5.12 5.18 -4.53
CA ASN A 22 -5.94 6.17 -5.23
C ASN A 22 -5.14 7.17 -6.07
N ASN A 23 -3.80 7.11 -6.06
CA ASN A 23 -2.96 8.00 -6.85
C ASN A 23 -2.38 7.31 -8.10
N GLU A 24 -3.06 7.49 -9.24
CA GLU A 24 -2.61 7.04 -10.56
C GLU A 24 -1.85 8.13 -11.35
N VAL A 25 -1.89 9.38 -10.90
CA VAL A 25 -1.35 10.54 -11.62
C VAL A 25 0.14 10.73 -11.34
N SER A 26 0.55 10.55 -10.08
CA SER A 26 1.94 10.78 -9.66
C SER A 26 2.87 9.62 -10.04
N GLY A 27 4.12 9.95 -10.36
CA GLY A 27 5.20 8.99 -10.53
C GLY A 27 5.61 8.33 -9.22
N ASN A 28 6.43 7.28 -9.30
CA ASN A 28 6.99 6.63 -8.11
C ASN A 28 7.89 7.57 -7.29
N GLU A 29 8.63 8.44 -7.96
CA GLU A 29 9.50 9.44 -7.32
C GLU A 29 8.68 10.50 -6.57
N GLU A 30 7.64 11.06 -7.20
CA GLU A 30 6.77 12.04 -6.55
C GLU A 30 6.06 11.48 -5.31
N ILE A 31 5.58 10.23 -5.38
CA ILE A 31 4.96 9.57 -4.21
C ILE A 31 5.98 9.30 -3.11
N ARG A 32 7.21 8.92 -3.48
CA ARG A 32 8.31 8.71 -2.55
C ARG A 32 8.64 9.99 -1.80
N ASP A 33 8.78 11.10 -2.53
CA ASP A 33 9.12 12.40 -1.96
C ASP A 33 8.00 12.89 -1.04
N PHE A 34 6.73 12.74 -1.44
CA PHE A 34 5.59 13.02 -0.56
C PHE A 34 5.63 12.23 0.76
N PHE A 35 5.98 10.94 0.70
CA PHE A 35 6.10 10.12 1.92
C PHE A 35 7.19 10.62 2.86
N ILE A 36 8.29 11.12 2.34
CA ILE A 36 9.40 11.63 3.15
C ILE A 36 9.04 13.02 3.69
N ASP A 37 8.68 13.93 2.80
CA ASP A 37 8.55 15.36 3.10
C ASP A 37 7.28 15.67 3.88
N GLU A 38 6.15 15.06 3.51
CA GLU A 38 4.84 15.37 4.10
C GLU A 38 4.43 14.39 5.20
N LEU A 39 4.81 13.10 5.07
CA LEU A 39 4.44 12.06 6.04
C LEU A 39 5.55 11.70 7.03
N GLY A 40 6.76 12.24 6.84
CA GLY A 40 7.90 12.02 7.74
C GLY A 40 8.46 10.60 7.74
N LEU A 41 8.25 9.83 6.66
CA LEU A 41 8.87 8.51 6.52
C LEU A 41 10.38 8.65 6.32
N THR A 42 11.13 7.67 6.80
CA THR A 42 12.53 7.53 6.36
C THR A 42 12.58 7.16 4.88
N ALA A 43 13.71 7.44 4.22
CA ALA A 43 13.91 7.04 2.83
C ALA A 43 13.64 5.53 2.61
N GLU A 44 14.12 4.68 3.52
CA GLU A 44 13.90 3.23 3.48
C GLU A 44 12.42 2.85 3.59
N GLN A 45 11.65 3.55 4.42
CA GLN A 45 10.21 3.35 4.55
C GLN A 45 9.47 3.78 3.28
N ALA A 46 9.82 4.94 2.73
CA ALA A 46 9.23 5.45 1.50
C ALA A 46 9.51 4.51 0.32
N ASP A 47 10.76 4.05 0.16
CA ASP A 47 11.16 3.09 -0.86
C ASP A 47 10.38 1.77 -0.71
N ALA A 48 10.25 1.26 0.51
CA ALA A 48 9.49 0.04 0.78
C ALA A 48 7.99 0.20 0.53
N ALA A 49 7.41 1.38 0.74
CA ALA A 49 6.01 1.67 0.43
C ALA A 49 5.78 1.75 -1.08
N VAL A 50 6.60 2.50 -1.81
CA VAL A 50 6.53 2.62 -3.27
C VAL A 50 6.74 1.26 -3.96
N ALA A 51 7.60 0.40 -3.42
CA ALA A 51 7.79 -0.96 -3.93
C ALA A 51 6.51 -1.83 -3.86
N LEU A 52 5.54 -1.48 -3.01
CA LEU A 52 4.24 -2.17 -2.94
C LEU A 52 3.25 -1.68 -3.99
N ARG A 53 3.45 -0.50 -4.59
CA ARG A 53 2.51 0.15 -5.52
C ARG A 53 2.00 -0.75 -6.66
N PRO A 54 2.83 -1.61 -7.31
CA PRO A 54 2.32 -2.53 -8.33
C PRO A 54 1.26 -3.52 -7.82
N ARG A 55 1.22 -3.80 -6.51
CA ARG A 55 0.20 -4.65 -5.88
C ARG A 55 -1.11 -3.91 -5.60
N TYR A 56 -1.07 -2.57 -5.58
CA TYR A 56 -2.24 -1.71 -5.40
C TYR A 56 -2.98 -1.46 -6.71
N MET A 57 -2.25 -1.34 -7.82
CA MET A 57 -2.83 -1.03 -9.12
C MET A 57 -3.92 -2.02 -9.54
N GLY A 58 -5.12 -1.48 -9.80
CA GLY A 58 -6.28 -2.25 -10.24
C GLY A 58 -6.87 -3.19 -9.18
N GLN A 59 -6.47 -3.07 -7.91
CA GLN A 59 -6.99 -3.87 -6.80
C GLN A 59 -7.67 -2.99 -5.74
N ILE A 60 -8.80 -3.46 -5.23
CA ILE A 60 -9.50 -2.82 -4.11
C ILE A 60 -9.25 -3.67 -2.87
N PHE A 61 -8.72 -3.07 -1.82
CA PHE A 61 -8.49 -3.75 -0.54
C PHE A 61 -9.48 -3.28 0.51
N LEU A 62 -9.84 -4.19 1.44
CA LEU A 62 -10.52 -3.79 2.66
C LEU A 62 -9.55 -3.06 3.58
N ILE A 63 -10.08 -2.16 4.42
CA ILE A 63 -9.30 -1.44 5.43
C ILE A 63 -8.47 -2.42 6.26
N GLY A 64 -7.16 -2.17 6.36
CA GLY A 64 -6.23 -3.02 7.11
C GLY A 64 -5.90 -4.37 6.45
N LYS A 65 -6.35 -4.62 5.21
CA LYS A 65 -6.10 -5.87 4.45
C LYS A 65 -5.23 -5.67 3.20
N SER A 66 -4.68 -4.48 3.02
CA SER A 66 -3.80 -4.15 1.90
C SER A 66 -2.37 -4.69 2.09
N PRO A 67 -1.53 -4.64 1.04
CA PRO A 67 -0.12 -5.06 1.10
C PRO A 67 0.74 -4.33 2.15
N LEU A 68 0.32 -3.13 2.58
CA LEU A 68 0.98 -2.39 3.66
C LEU A 68 0.88 -3.13 5.00
N PHE A 69 -0.28 -3.74 5.28
CA PHE A 69 -0.56 -4.40 6.56
C PHE A 69 -0.28 -5.90 6.54
N LEU A 70 -0.47 -6.57 5.40
CA LEU A 70 -0.41 -8.03 5.29
C LEU A 70 0.45 -8.46 4.09
N GLU A 71 1.34 -9.44 4.30
CA GLU A 71 2.10 -10.05 3.20
C GLU A 71 1.17 -10.74 2.18
N ASN A 72 0.17 -11.46 2.71
CA ASN A 72 -0.90 -12.11 1.95
C ASN A 72 -2.15 -11.21 1.93
N ALA A 73 -2.02 -10.03 1.34
CA ALA A 73 -3.12 -9.10 1.14
C ALA A 73 -4.31 -9.77 0.42
N VAL A 74 -5.52 -9.36 0.81
CA VAL A 74 -6.77 -9.92 0.29
C VAL A 74 -7.50 -8.81 -0.46
N ALA A 75 -7.49 -8.91 -1.78
CA ALA A 75 -8.22 -7.98 -2.63
C ALA A 75 -9.68 -8.43 -2.79
N PHE A 76 -10.56 -7.47 -2.97
CA PHE A 76 -11.94 -7.70 -3.35
C PHE A 76 -12.01 -8.16 -4.81
N ASP A 77 -12.67 -9.29 -5.06
CA ASP A 77 -12.97 -9.78 -6.41
C ASP A 77 -14.44 -9.41 -6.74
N PRO A 78 -14.67 -8.36 -7.55
CA PRO A 78 -16.02 -7.93 -7.90
C PRO A 78 -16.78 -8.98 -8.73
N ARG A 79 -16.08 -9.89 -9.42
CA ARG A 79 -16.72 -10.95 -10.21
C ARG A 79 -17.21 -12.10 -9.32
N ALA A 80 -16.51 -12.37 -8.23
CA ALA A 80 -16.90 -13.37 -7.25
C ALA A 80 -17.84 -12.83 -6.16
N LYS A 81 -18.02 -11.49 -6.09
CA LYS A 81 -18.66 -10.79 -4.96
C LYS A 81 -18.06 -11.20 -3.60
N SER A 82 -16.78 -11.56 -3.59
CA SER A 82 -16.07 -12.09 -2.42
C SER A 82 -14.59 -11.71 -2.45
N SER A 83 -13.93 -11.79 -1.31
CA SER A 83 -12.51 -11.43 -1.17
C SER A 83 -11.63 -12.64 -1.49
N LYS A 84 -10.59 -12.50 -2.32
CA LYS A 84 -9.62 -13.56 -2.60
C LYS A 84 -8.23 -13.16 -2.14
N SER A 85 -7.54 -14.05 -1.42
CA SER A 85 -6.12 -13.86 -1.13
C SER A 85 -5.34 -13.92 -2.44
N GLY A 86 -4.35 -13.04 -2.59
CA GLY A 86 -3.50 -13.01 -3.78
C GLY A 86 -2.70 -14.31 -3.93
N SER A 87 -3.26 -15.31 -4.60
CA SER A 87 -2.49 -16.44 -5.11
C SER A 87 -1.66 -15.90 -6.27
N ARG A 88 -0.33 -15.93 -6.13
CA ARG A 88 0.56 -15.87 -7.30
C ARG A 88 0.02 -16.90 -8.30
N ARG A 89 -0.42 -16.44 -9.46
CA ARG A 89 -0.64 -17.34 -10.59
C ARG A 89 0.75 -17.84 -11.02
N PRO A 90 0.91 -19.16 -11.25
CA PRO A 90 2.15 -19.73 -11.74
C PRO A 90 2.50 -19.20 -13.14
#